data_AF-A0A937JYU6-F1
#
_entry.id   AF-A0A937JYU6-F1
#
_cell.length_a   1.000
_cell.length_b   1.000
_cell.length_c   1.000
_cell.angle_alpha   90.00
_cell.angle_beta   90.00
_cell.angle_gamma   90.00
#
_symmetry.space_group_name_H-M   'P 1'
#
loop_
_entity.id
_entity.type
_entity.pdbx_description
1 polymer ?
#
loop_
_entity_poly.entity_id
_entity_poly.type
_entity_poly.pdbx_seq_one_letter_code
_entity_poly.pdbx_strand_id
1 'polypeptide(L)' 'MNCVIDNSILFHLRQGRKMDVIRRYIKMKYRINIDMETLKQRVKHINATQLELTSHTLVRN' A
#
# COMPACT_ATOMS: atom_id res chain seq x y z
N MET A 1 -8.21 1.28 -8.24
CA MET A 1 -8.51 -0.16 -8.17
C MET A 1 -8.18 -0.62 -6.74
N ASN A 2 -9.17 -0.89 -5.89
CA ASN A 2 -8.92 -1.21 -4.47
C ASN A 2 -8.60 -2.70 -4.30
N CYS A 3 -7.33 -3.08 -4.38
CA CYS A 3 -6.90 -4.44 -4.06
C CYS A 3 -6.82 -4.63 -2.54
N VAL A 4 -7.33 -5.75 -2.04
CA VAL A 4 -7.33 -6.10 -0.61
C VAL A 4 -5.92 -6.10 -0.01
N ILE A 5 -4.91 -6.45 -0.82
CA ILE A 5 -3.50 -6.45 -0.42
C ILE A 5 -3.01 -5.02 -0.22
N ASP A 6 -3.37 -4.09 -1.11
CA ASP A 6 -2.94 -2.69 -1.04
C ASP A 6 -3.54 -1.99 0.18
N ASN A 7 -4.82 -2.26 0.48
CA ASN A 7 -5.47 -1.80 1.70
C ASN A 7 -4.79 -2.35 2.95
N SER A 8 -4.38 -3.63 2.93
CA SER A 8 -3.66 -4.25 4.06
C SER A 8 -2.27 -3.64 4.24
N ILE A 9 -1.54 -3.39 3.15
CA ILE A 9 -0.24 -2.73 3.17
C ILE A 9 -0.38 -1.33 3.80
N LEU A 10 -1.31 -0.51 3.30
CA LEU A 10 -1.54 0.83 3.81
C LEU A 10 -1.97 0.84 5.27
N PHE A 11 -2.89 -0.06 5.65
CA PHE A 11 -3.38 -0.16 7.03
C PHE A 11 -2.23 -0.42 8.01
N HIS A 12 -1.38 -1.41 7.73
CA HIS A 12 -0.24 -1.72 8.59
C HIS A 12 0.86 -0.65 8.51
N LEU A 13 1.06 -0.03 7.36
CA LEU A 13 2.02 1.07 7.21
C LEU A 13 1.60 2.31 8.02
N ARG A 14 0.31 2.67 8.00
CA ARG A 14 -0.26 3.77 8.80
C ARG A 14 -0.16 3.51 10.31
N GLN A 15 -0.14 2.25 10.73
CA GLN A 15 0.14 1.86 12.12
C GLN A 15 1.64 1.91 12.49
N GLY A 16 2.52 2.34 11.57
CA GLY A 16 3.97 2.39 11.81
C GLY A 16 4.63 1.02 11.83
N ARG A 17 4.01 -0.03 11.25
CA ARG A 17 4.63 -1.35 11.17
C ARG A 17 5.79 -1.33 10.17
N LYS A 18 6.89 -2.00 10.53
CA LYS A 18 8.06 -2.15 9.66
C LYS A 18 7.70 -2.92 8.39
N MET A 19 8.26 -2.52 7.24
CA MET A 19 8.01 -3.15 5.94
C MET A 19 8.31 -4.66 5.93
N ASP A 20 9.32 -5.13 6.66
CA ASP A 20 9.62 -6.56 6.74
C ASP A 20 8.49 -7.38 7.40
N VAL A 21 7.86 -6.81 8.43
CA VAL A 21 6.70 -7.42 9.09
C VAL A 21 5.51 -7.48 8.14
N ILE A 22 5.27 -6.39 7.39
CA ILE A 22 4.20 -6.32 6.39
C ILE A 22 4.43 -7.36 5.29
N ARG A 23 5.68 -7.48 4.79
CA ARG A 23 6.07 -8.51 3.81
C ARG A 23 5.79 -9.92 4.33
N ARG A 24 6.20 -10.22 5.57
CA ARG A 24 5.96 -11.53 6.19
C ARG A 24 4.48 -11.81 6.35
N TYR A 25 3.69 -10.82 6.78
CA TYR A 25 2.25 -10.94 6.89
C TYR A 25 1.58 -11.25 5.54
N ILE A 26 2.00 -10.57 4.46
CA ILE A 26 1.46 -10.82 3.12
C ILE A 26 1.77 -12.25 2.67
N LYS A 27 3.00 -12.70 2.91
CA LYS A 27 3.41 -14.08 2.61
C LYS A 27 2.59 -15.11 3.38
N MET A 28 2.30 -14.87 4.66
CA MET A 28 1.55 -15.82 5.48
C MET A 28 0.05 -15.80 5.16
N LYS A 29 -0.57 -14.62 5.07
CA LYS A 29 -2.02 -14.47 4.91
C LYS A 29 -2.49 -14.72 3.48
N TYR A 30 -1.77 -14.18 2.51
CA TYR A 30 -2.17 -14.24 1.10
C TYR A 30 -1.39 -15.29 0.31
N ARG A 31 -0.42 -15.98 0.93
CA ARG A 31 0.49 -16.94 0.26
C ARG A 31 1.26 -16.36 -0.92
N ILE A 32 1.47 -15.04 -0.92
CA ILE A 32 2.20 -14.32 -1.96
C ILE A 32 3.60 -14.01 -1.45
N ASN A 33 4.61 -14.55 -2.16
CA ASN A 33 5.99 -14.15 -1.91
C ASN A 33 6.26 -12.86 -2.70
N ILE A 34 6.54 -11.77 -1.99
CA ILE A 34 6.85 -10.47 -2.59
C ILE A 34 8.23 -10.01 -2.11
N ASP A 35 9.04 -9.56 -3.06
CA ASP A 35 10.35 -8.98 -2.75
C ASP A 35 10.23 -7.60 -2.10
N MET A 36 11.25 -7.25 -1.33
CA MET A 36 11.26 -5.99 -0.59
C MET A 36 11.22 -4.78 -1.52
N GLU A 37 11.91 -4.85 -2.66
CA GLU A 37 11.90 -3.78 -3.66
C GLU A 37 10.52 -3.62 -4.31
N THR A 38 9.89 -4.73 -4.68
CA THR A 38 8.53 -4.73 -5.25
C THR A 38 7.51 -4.17 -4.25
N LEU A 39 7.63 -4.52 -2.96
CA LEU A 39 6.77 -3.97 -1.91
C LEU A 39 6.96 -2.45 -1.77
N LYS A 40 8.19 -1.95 -1.81
CA LYS A 40 8.50 -0.51 -1.79
C LYS A 40 7.92 0.20 -3.01
N GLN A 41 8.08 -0.36 -4.21
CA GLN A 41 7.50 0.20 -5.43
C GLN A 41 5.98 0.25 -5.34
N ARG A 42 5.33 -0.82 -4.86
CA ARG A 42 3.88 -0.82 -4.62
C ARG A 42 3.45 0.29 -3.68
N VAL A 43 4.13 0.47 -2.55
CA VAL A 43 3.80 1.56 -1.61
C VAL A 43 3.93 2.93 -2.28
N LYS A 44 4.97 3.16 -3.10
CA LYS A 44 5.13 4.40 -3.86
C LYS A 44 3.97 4.62 -4.83
N HIS A 45 3.58 3.60 -5.58
CA HIS A 45 2.45 3.67 -6.51
C HIS A 45 1.13 3.93 -5.78
N ILE A 46 0.87 3.23 -4.68
CA ILE A 46 -0.35 3.42 -3.89
C ILE A 46 -0.44 4.86 -3.36
N ASN A 47 0.65 5.38 -2.79
CA ASN A 47 0.69 6.75 -2.26
C ASN A 47 0.59 7.82 -3.38
N ALA A 48 1.24 7.60 -4.52
CA ALA A 48 1.14 8.50 -5.67
C ALA A 48 -0.31 8.59 -6.18
N THR A 49 -1.01 7.45 -6.27
CA THR A 49 -2.42 7.44 -6.64
C THR A 49 -3.32 8.10 -5.57
N GLN A 50 -2.99 8.02 -4.28
CA GLN A 50 -3.73 8.76 -3.24
C GLN A 50 -3.59 10.29 -3.42
N LEU A 51 -2.42 10.78 -3.84
CA LEU A 51 -2.19 12.19 -4.13
C LEU A 51 -3.01 12.66 -5.36
N GLU A 52 -3.01 11.87 -6.44
CA GLU A 52 -3.77 12.19 -7.65
C GLU A 52 -5.30 12.21 -7.42
N LEU A 53 -5.81 11.33 -6.56
CA LEU A 53 -7.23 11.33 -6.17
C LEU A 53 -7.60 12.55 -5.31
N THR A 54 -6.69 13.07 -4.49
CA THR A 54 -6.94 14.31 -3.73
C THR A 54 -6.88 15.58 -4.60
N SER A 55 -6.03 15.60 -5.63
CA SER A 55 -5.90 16.76 -6.53
C SER A 55 -7.11 16.95 -7.46
N HIS A 56 -7.86 15.89 -7.76
CA HIS A 56 -9.12 16.00 -8.53
C HIS A 56 -10.35 16.35 -7.70
N THR A 57 -10.23 16.44 -6.37
CA THR A 57 -11.35 16.76 -5.46
C THR A 57 -11.32 18.21 -4.95
N LEU A 58 -10.41 19.05 -5.46
CA LEU A 58 -10.30 20.48 -5.10
C LEU A 58 -10.68 21.44 -6.26
N VAL A 59 -11.59 21.02 -7.13
CA VAL A 59 -12.30 21.93 -8.06
C VAL A 59 -13.80 21.61 -8.01
N ARG A 60 -14.44 21.98 -6.91
CA ARG A 60 -15.89 22.27 -6.80
C ARG A 60 -16.23 22.66 -5.35
N ASN A 61 -15.92 23.92 -5.00
CA ASN A 61 -16.90 24.93 -4.58
C ASN A 61 -16.19 26.26 -4.37
#